data_AF-A0A1G4RTW2-F1
#
_entry.id   AF-A0A1G4RTW2-F1
#
_cell.length_a   1.000
_cell.length_b   1.000
_cell.length_c   1.000
_cell.angle_alpha   90.00
_cell.angle_beta   90.00
_cell.angle_gamma   90.00
#
_symmetry.space_group_name_H-M   'P 1'
#
loop_
_entity.id
_entity.type
_entity.pdbx_description
1 polymer ?
#
loop_
_entity_poly.entity_id
_entity_poly.type
_entity_poly.pdbx_seq_one_letter_code
_entity_poly.pdbx_strand_id
1 'polypeptide(L)' 'MQVPIARTGKILAGDETGWFVKVIDDNADSGGFLILTSATPTFASSFDNWVDSHDALVRYFLEAGWKIEWL' A
#
# COMPACT_ATOMS: atom_id res chain seq x y z
N MET A 1 -12.41 6.51 2.27
CA MET A 1 -11.78 5.27 1.76
C MET A 1 -11.36 4.44 2.96
N GLN A 2 -11.50 3.12 2.91
CA GLN A 2 -10.88 2.22 3.90
C GLN A 2 -9.72 1.49 3.21
N VAL A 3 -8.55 1.50 3.83
CA VAL A 3 -7.36 0.78 3.34
C VAL A 3 -7.16 -0.44 4.24
N PRO A 4 -7.36 -1.67 3.72
CA PRO A 4 -7.10 -2.90 4.47
C PRO A 4 -5.63 -3.04 4.83
N ILE A 5 -5.39 -3.41 6.09
CA ILE A 5 -4.05 -3.68 6.62
C ILE A 5 -3.77 -5.19 6.53
N ALA A 6 -2.50 -5.54 6.30
CA ALA A 6 -1.96 -6.88 6.13
C ALA A 6 -2.59 -7.69 4.97
N ARG A 7 -3.30 -7.01 4.06
CA ARG A 7 -3.92 -7.62 2.88
C ARG A 7 -3.23 -7.16 1.61
N THR A 8 -3.07 -8.08 0.67
CA THR A 8 -2.53 -7.77 -0.67
C THR A 8 -3.67 -7.32 -1.58
N GLY A 9 -3.43 -6.28 -2.37
CA GLY A 9 -4.32 -5.84 -3.42
C GLY A 9 -3.58 -5.64 -4.73
N LYS A 10 -4.27 -5.77 -5.85
CA LYS A 10 -3.75 -5.46 -7.19
C LYS A 10 -4.18 -4.04 -7.59
N ILE A 11 -3.23 -3.23 -8.03
CA ILE A 11 -3.47 -1.88 -8.51
C ILE A 11 -3.99 -1.97 -9.95
N LEU A 12 -5.25 -1.60 -10.16
CA LEU A 12 -5.94 -1.64 -11.45
C LEU A 12 -5.80 -0.34 -12.25
N ALA A 13 -5.53 0.79 -11.58
CA ALA A 13 -5.32 2.09 -12.19
C ALA A 13 -4.51 3.01 -11.26
N GLY A 14 -3.88 4.04 -11.84
CA GLY A 14 -3.03 5.00 -11.14
C GLY A 14 -1.54 4.74 -11.37
N ASP A 15 -0.70 5.26 -10.50
CA ASP A 15 0.73 4.94 -10.49
C ASP A 15 0.91 3.43 -10.24
N GLU A 16 2.00 2.84 -10.73
CA GLU A 16 2.27 1.39 -10.61
C GLU A 16 1.13 0.47 -11.10
N THR A 17 0.28 0.92 -12.05
CA THR A 17 -0.81 0.09 -12.59
C THR A 17 -0.31 -1.30 -13.00
N GLY A 18 -1.01 -2.35 -12.53
CA GLY A 18 -0.67 -3.75 -12.74
C GLY A 18 0.16 -4.38 -11.62
N TRP A 19 0.72 -3.57 -10.72
CA TRP A 19 1.48 -4.04 -9.56
C TRP A 19 0.57 -4.43 -8.39
N PHE A 20 1.19 -4.92 -7.33
CA PHE A 20 0.57 -5.32 -6.08
C PHE A 20 0.99 -4.36 -4.97
N VAL A 21 0.05 -4.08 -4.07
CA VAL A 21 0.27 -3.29 -2.86
C VAL A 21 -0.10 -4.10 -1.62
N LYS A 22 0.64 -3.91 -0.54
CA LYS A 22 0.31 -4.43 0.79
C LYS A 22 0.64 -3.36 1.83
N VAL A 23 -0.28 -3.11 2.75
CA VAL A 23 -0.04 -2.21 3.88
C VAL A 23 0.26 -3.03 5.13
N ILE A 24 1.27 -2.63 5.89
CA ILE A 24 1.64 -3.22 7.17
C ILE A 24 1.48 -2.16 8.26
N ASP A 25 0.88 -2.54 9.38
CA ASP A 25 0.90 -1.71 10.59
C ASP A 25 2.29 -1.86 11.23
N ASP A 26 3.01 -0.75 11.28
CA ASP A 26 4.36 -0.65 11.81
C ASP A 26 4.39 0.24 13.07
N ASN A 27 3.25 0.39 13.76
CA ASN A 27 3.16 1.22 14.95
C ASN A 27 4.09 0.77 16.09
N ALA A 28 4.33 -0.53 16.21
CA ALA A 28 5.17 -1.08 17.27
C ALA A 28 6.65 -0.71 17.09
N ASP A 29 7.10 -0.52 15.84
CA ASP A 29 8.51 -0.34 15.50
C ASP A 29 8.83 1.11 15.13
N SER A 30 8.02 1.75 14.28
CA SER A 30 8.26 3.12 13.79
C SER A 30 7.11 4.11 14.03
N GLY A 31 5.95 3.64 14.53
CA GLY A 31 4.80 4.50 14.82
C GLY A 31 3.95 4.87 13.61
N GLY A 32 3.92 4.04 12.56
CA GLY A 32 3.19 4.36 11.32
C GLY A 32 2.79 3.13 10.49
N PHE A 33 2.63 3.33 9.18
CA PHE A 33 2.26 2.30 8.23
C PHE A 33 3.30 2.18 7.13
N LEU A 34 3.69 0.95 6.83
CA LEU A 34 4.53 0.62 5.69
C LEU A 34 3.66 0.26 4.49
N ILE A 35 3.85 0.94 3.36
CA ILE A 35 3.18 0.69 2.09
C ILE A 35 4.18 -0.03 1.20
N LEU A 36 3.97 -1.32 0.98
CA LEU A 36 4.79 -2.13 0.09
C LEU A 36 4.18 -2.17 -1.30
N THR A 37 5.00 -2.02 -2.33
CA THR A 37 4.63 -2.23 -3.72
C THR A 37 5.55 -3.23 -4.40
N SER A 38 5.01 -4.04 -5.31
CA SER A 38 5.79 -5.02 -6.06
C SER A 38 5.14 -5.37 -7.39
N ALA A 39 5.95 -5.66 -8.41
CA ALA A 39 5.46 -6.21 -9.67
C ALA A 39 4.92 -7.65 -9.52
N THR A 40 5.17 -8.34 -8.41
CA THR A 40 4.72 -9.71 -8.17
C THR A 40 3.92 -9.83 -6.86
N PRO A 41 2.93 -10.75 -6.78
CA PRO A 41 2.09 -10.88 -5.58
C PRO A 41 2.84 -11.45 -4.37
N THR A 42 4.03 -12.02 -4.58
CA THR A 42 4.87 -12.58 -3.51
C THR A 42 5.73 -11.53 -2.82
N PHE A 43 5.82 -10.31 -3.37
CA PHE A 43 6.71 -9.25 -2.86
C PHE A 43 8.18 -9.67 -2.78
N ALA A 44 8.61 -10.63 -3.63
CA ALA A 44 9.99 -11.14 -3.64
C ALA A 44 11.02 -10.04 -3.93
N SER A 45 10.63 -9.04 -4.71
CA SER A 45 11.32 -7.76 -4.83
C SER A 45 10.26 -6.68 -4.66
N SER A 46 10.44 -5.81 -3.66
CA SER A 46 9.45 -4.79 -3.32
C SER A 46 10.13 -3.47 -3.01
N PHE A 47 9.37 -2.41 -3.17
CA PHE A 47 9.70 -1.07 -2.71
C PHE A 47 8.75 -0.71 -1.58
N ASP A 48 9.22 0.11 -0.66
CA ASP A 48 8.47 0.57 0.48
C ASP A 48 8.37 2.09 0.51
N ASN A 49 7.24 2.56 1.03
CA ASN A 49 7.05 3.92 1.51
C ASN A 49 6.49 3.85 2.93
N TRP A 50 6.68 4.91 3.70
CA TRP A 50 6.20 4.99 5.07
C TRP A 50 5.38 6.26 5.31
N VAL A 51 4.32 6.13 6.10
CA VAL A 51 3.47 7.24 6.53
C VAL A 51 3.13 7.12 8.01
N ASP A 52 2.98 8.26 8.69
CA ASP A 52 2.84 8.34 10.16
C ASP A 52 1.43 8.05 10.68
N SER A 53 0.43 8.02 9.81
CA SER A 53 -0.97 8.03 10.21
C SER A 53 -1.88 7.44 9.15
N HIS A 54 -3.07 7.02 9.59
CA HIS A 54 -4.08 6.52 8.67
C HIS A 54 -4.57 7.61 7.71
N ASP A 55 -4.64 8.88 8.14
CA ASP A 55 -4.98 10.00 7.26
C ASP A 55 -3.92 10.21 6.17
N ALA A 56 -2.63 10.14 6.52
CA ALA A 56 -1.55 10.20 5.54
C ALA A 56 -1.58 9.00 4.58
N LEU A 57 -1.89 7.80 5.08
CA LEU A 57 -2.09 6.60 4.25
C LEU A 57 -3.20 6.78 3.22
N VAL A 58 -4.36 7.30 3.63
CA VAL A 58 -5.47 7.56 2.72
C VAL A 58 -5.10 8.62 1.69
N ARG A 59 -4.40 9.70 2.09
CA ARG A 59 -3.93 10.73 1.15
C ARG A 59 -2.96 10.17 0.13
N TYR A 60 -2.00 9.35 0.55
CA TYR A 60 -1.06 8.68 -0.34
C TYR A 60 -1.79 7.89 -1.44
N PHE A 61 -2.79 7.09 -1.07
CA PHE A 61 -3.56 6.29 -2.04
C PHE A 61 -4.37 7.15 -3.01
N LEU A 62 -4.88 8.29 -2.54
CA LEU A 62 -5.62 9.25 -3.38
C LEU A 62 -4.68 9.99 -4.35
N GLU A 63 -3.51 10.40 -3.89
CA GLU A 63 -2.49 11.09 -4.68
C GLU A 63 -1.92 10.19 -5.78
N ALA A 64 -1.64 8.93 -5.47
CA ALA A 64 -1.21 7.93 -6.44
C ALA A 64 -2.32 7.52 -7.43
N GLY A 65 -3.57 7.97 -7.21
CA GLY A 65 -4.71 7.67 -8.07
C GLY A 65 -5.11 6.19 -8.07
N TRP A 66 -4.78 5.45 -7.01
CA TRP A 66 -4.92 4.00 -6.98
C TRP A 66 -6.38 3.52 -6.91
N LYS A 67 -6.74 2.64 -7.85
CA LYS A 67 -7.93 1.77 -7.74
C LYS A 67 -7.47 0.34 -7.49
N ILE A 68 -7.86 -0.24 -6.36
CA ILE A 68 -7.31 -1.51 -5.91
C ILE A 68 -8.39 -2.58 -5.82
N GLU A 69 -8.08 -3.76 -6.36
CA GLU A 69 -8.81 -5.00 -6.10
C GLU A 69 -8.09 -5.78 -5.00
N TRP A 70 -8.74 -5.91 -3.84
CA TRP A 70 -8.17 -6.62 -2.69
C TRP A 70 -8.41 -8.12 -2.82
N LEU A 71 -7.35 -8.92 -2.62
CA LEU A 71 -7.34 -10.38 -2.71
C LEU A 71 -7.67 -11.00 -1.35
#